data_AF-A0A8I1MK15-F1
#
_entry.id   AF-A0A8I1MK15-F1
#
_cell.length_a   1.000
_cell.length_b   1.000
_cell.length_c   1.000
_cell.angle_alpha   90.00
_cell.angle_beta   90.00
_cell.angle_gamma   90.00
#
_symmetry.space_group_name_H-M   'P 1'
#
loop_
_entity.id
_entity.type
_entity.pdbx_description
1 polymer ?
#
loop_
_entity_poly.entity_id
_entity_poly.type
_entity_poly.pdbx_seq_one_letter_code
_entity_poly.pdbx_strand_id
1 'polypeptide(L)'
;MAASLAAGITLLPGSARAQAVDVPITNPDFKDADGDGLPDGWKPAPGGDGTTTVIKVDGGALKFTDNSEGVGLGLAQWVDVNPGDEYTAKADLEGTGNVMFLMVFVPKVPAREGDMNKVKIGEAKISLPAKDGVTELKAVAPAGATKARLMLYCPKIGKCDVTIKSVSLKKTGSGPAPTPLPSAAAAGPTPKPRNDHGRDHPDSMIQPGTVAKIDFETGDFSQVRLQEGGKKEVVSAPEPVRSGQHAMKVMLTHDQHRTEVTGPRSQPYGEFKYGWSIYLPKEFDGNSWFSIITQWHTWGSGKEYVINPPGPPTCLTVSKGTWDFLLRYQDGDTDNAAVKHFLFGPIEPDLGRWVDFVMEVNWQSPKSGGGYLKLWKDGKLVVDYTGPTWFEDKTSGPFFKMGIYKGAGTWKGEESGAIAYFDEFRMGDKSIPHDAVDPAKQAGK
;
A
#
# COMPACT_ATOMS: atom_id res chain seq x y z
N MET A 1 -18.06 61.50 -28.03
CA MET A 1 -17.12 60.40 -27.74
C MET A 1 -17.81 59.45 -26.79
N ALA A 2 -18.32 58.32 -27.29
CA ALA A 2 -18.85 57.24 -26.47
C ALA A 2 -18.34 55.95 -27.11
N ALA A 3 -17.41 55.26 -26.44
CA ALA A 3 -16.87 53.99 -26.89
C ALA A 3 -17.68 52.87 -26.25
N SER A 4 -18.36 52.09 -27.09
CA SER A 4 -19.08 50.88 -26.70
C SER A 4 -18.11 49.70 -26.76
N LEU A 5 -17.85 49.05 -25.62
CA LEU A 5 -17.13 47.76 -25.60
C LEU A 5 -18.08 46.64 -26.01
N ALA A 6 -17.75 45.94 -27.10
CA ALA A 6 -18.36 44.66 -27.46
C ALA A 6 -17.59 43.53 -26.79
N ALA A 7 -18.27 42.73 -25.96
CA ALA A 7 -17.74 41.50 -25.39
C ALA A 7 -17.88 40.36 -26.42
N GLY A 8 -16.77 39.83 -26.92
CA GLY A 8 -16.75 38.61 -27.71
C GLY A 8 -16.86 37.38 -26.82
N ILE A 9 -17.93 36.61 -26.99
CA ILE A 9 -18.06 35.26 -26.42
C ILE A 9 -17.29 34.30 -27.33
N THR A 10 -16.14 33.81 -26.85
CA THR A 10 -15.41 32.72 -27.50
C THR A 10 -16.05 31.40 -27.10
N LEU A 11 -16.82 30.80 -28.01
CA LEU A 11 -17.25 29.40 -27.91
C LEU A 11 -16.03 28.49 -28.10
N LEU A 12 -15.66 27.74 -27.06
CA LEU A 12 -14.69 26.65 -27.17
C LEU A 12 -15.32 25.50 -27.96
N PRO A 13 -14.62 24.92 -28.96
CA PRO A 13 -15.11 23.73 -29.66
C PRO A 13 -15.14 22.54 -28.70
N GLY A 14 -16.26 21.82 -28.68
CA GLY A 14 -16.43 20.60 -27.89
C GLY A 14 -15.42 19.53 -28.28
N SER A 15 -14.75 18.95 -27.29
CA SER A 15 -13.83 17.83 -27.46
C SER A 15 -14.55 16.64 -28.07
N ALA A 16 -14.25 16.33 -29.34
CA ALA A 16 -14.65 15.07 -29.95
C ALA A 16 -14.03 13.92 -29.14
N ARG A 17 -14.87 13.06 -28.54
CA ARG A 17 -14.39 11.81 -27.93
C ARG A 17 -13.79 10.94 -29.03
N ALA A 18 -12.53 10.53 -28.86
CA ALA A 18 -11.90 9.55 -29.73
C ALA A 18 -12.76 8.28 -29.79
N GLN A 19 -12.93 7.72 -30.98
CA GLN A 19 -13.68 6.48 -31.19
C GLN A 19 -12.93 5.30 -30.57
N ALA A 20 -13.64 4.39 -29.90
CA ALA A 20 -13.03 3.19 -29.33
C ALA A 20 -12.52 2.26 -30.43
N VAL A 21 -11.29 1.77 -30.29
CA VAL A 21 -10.61 0.88 -31.25
C VAL A 21 -10.41 -0.49 -30.60
N ASP A 22 -10.75 -1.56 -31.31
CA ASP A 22 -10.53 -2.92 -30.81
C ASP A 22 -9.03 -3.24 -30.73
N VAL A 23 -8.60 -3.82 -29.60
CA VAL A 23 -7.24 -4.31 -29.41
C VAL A 23 -7.26 -5.82 -29.71
N PRO A 24 -6.41 -6.32 -30.62
CA PRO A 24 -6.38 -7.74 -30.93
C PRO A 24 -6.12 -8.60 -29.69
N ILE A 25 -7.05 -9.51 -29.41
CA ILE A 25 -6.94 -10.58 -28.43
C ILE A 25 -6.84 -11.89 -29.21
N THR A 26 -5.93 -12.78 -28.81
CA THR A 26 -5.89 -14.13 -29.39
C THR A 26 -7.08 -14.94 -28.86
N ASN A 27 -7.85 -15.52 -29.77
CA ASN A 27 -8.95 -16.45 -29.46
C ASN A 27 -9.94 -15.88 -28.41
N PRO A 28 -10.64 -14.77 -28.73
CA PRO A 28 -11.52 -14.07 -27.78
C PRO A 28 -12.79 -14.86 -27.43
N ASP A 29 -13.11 -15.90 -28.19
CA ASP A 29 -14.24 -16.82 -28.03
C ASP A 29 -13.83 -18.22 -27.53
N PHE A 30 -12.58 -18.37 -27.06
CA PHE A 30 -12.08 -19.56 -26.37
C PHE A 30 -12.25 -20.88 -27.13
N LYS A 31 -11.98 -20.88 -28.43
CA LYS A 31 -11.95 -22.11 -29.25
C LYS A 31 -10.76 -23.00 -28.87
N ASP A 32 -10.98 -24.29 -28.95
CA ASP A 32 -9.97 -25.33 -28.78
C ASP A 32 -9.85 -26.07 -30.13
N ALA A 33 -9.01 -25.56 -31.03
CA ALA A 33 -8.89 -26.11 -32.38
C ALA A 33 -7.95 -27.31 -32.43
N ASP A 34 -7.00 -27.42 -31.49
CA ASP A 34 -6.06 -28.54 -31.42
C ASP A 34 -6.57 -29.72 -30.57
N GLY A 35 -7.67 -29.53 -29.83
CA GLY A 35 -8.36 -30.54 -29.06
C GLY A 35 -7.68 -30.89 -27.74
N ASP A 36 -6.80 -30.02 -27.22
CA ASP A 36 -6.07 -30.25 -25.96
C ASP A 36 -6.90 -29.92 -24.71
N GLY A 37 -8.12 -29.41 -24.91
CA GLY A 37 -9.07 -29.03 -23.87
C GLY A 37 -8.90 -27.59 -23.40
N LEU A 38 -7.87 -26.86 -23.82
CA LEU A 38 -7.62 -25.46 -23.47
C LEU A 38 -7.90 -24.53 -24.65
N PRO A 39 -8.25 -23.27 -24.37
CA PRO A 39 -8.41 -22.31 -25.46
C PRO A 39 -7.06 -21.91 -26.05
N ASP A 40 -6.91 -22.05 -27.37
CA ASP A 40 -5.71 -21.70 -28.13
C ASP A 40 -5.20 -20.29 -27.79
N GLY A 41 -3.90 -20.16 -27.54
CA GLY A 41 -3.25 -18.87 -27.28
C GLY A 41 -3.43 -18.32 -25.85
N TRP A 42 -4.20 -18.99 -25.01
CA TRP A 42 -4.27 -18.71 -23.58
C TRP A 42 -3.45 -19.72 -22.77
N LYS A 43 -2.88 -19.26 -21.65
CA LYS A 43 -2.03 -20.10 -20.80
C LYS A 43 -2.59 -20.19 -19.39
N PRO A 44 -2.76 -21.41 -18.85
CA PRO A 44 -3.14 -21.59 -17.46
C PRO A 44 -2.08 -21.00 -16.52
N ALA A 45 -2.52 -20.21 -15.54
CA ALA A 45 -1.64 -19.55 -14.58
C ALA A 45 -2.42 -18.97 -13.39
N PRO A 46 -2.61 -19.71 -12.28
CA PRO A 46 -2.27 -21.13 -12.08
C PRO A 46 -3.19 -22.07 -12.89
N GLY A 47 -2.71 -23.24 -13.28
CA GLY A 47 -3.53 -24.22 -14.00
C GLY A 47 -4.49 -25.01 -13.11
N GLY A 48 -5.42 -25.72 -13.76
CA GLY A 48 -6.35 -26.63 -13.08
C GLY A 48 -5.76 -28.01 -12.85
N ASP A 49 -6.23 -28.70 -11.81
CA ASP A 49 -5.89 -30.09 -11.48
C ASP A 49 -6.82 -31.11 -12.15
N GLY A 50 -7.87 -30.66 -12.85
CA GLY A 50 -8.85 -31.49 -13.55
C GLY A 50 -9.90 -32.15 -12.63
N THR A 51 -9.86 -31.87 -11.32
CA THR A 51 -10.77 -32.45 -10.30
C THR A 51 -11.48 -31.37 -9.50
N THR A 52 -10.74 -30.57 -8.73
CA THR A 52 -11.27 -29.47 -7.92
C THR A 52 -11.07 -28.13 -8.59
N THR A 53 -10.15 -28.03 -9.54
CA THR A 53 -9.92 -26.87 -10.40
C THR A 53 -9.94 -27.28 -11.87
N VAL A 54 -10.84 -26.70 -12.65
CA VAL A 54 -11.09 -27.08 -14.05
C VAL A 54 -11.04 -25.84 -14.95
N ILE A 55 -10.14 -25.88 -15.94
CA ILE A 55 -10.16 -25.01 -17.11
C ILE A 55 -10.35 -25.94 -18.30
N LYS A 56 -11.49 -25.84 -18.99
CA LYS A 56 -11.72 -26.58 -20.23
C LYS A 56 -12.61 -25.84 -21.21
N VAL A 57 -12.43 -26.04 -22.50
CA VAL A 57 -13.41 -25.61 -23.50
C VAL A 57 -14.51 -26.66 -23.60
N ASP A 58 -15.77 -26.25 -23.44
CA ASP A 58 -16.94 -27.13 -23.49
C ASP A 58 -18.09 -26.42 -24.20
N GLY A 59 -18.61 -27.02 -25.28
CA GLY A 59 -19.70 -26.43 -26.06
C GLY A 59 -19.37 -25.07 -26.68
N GLY A 60 -18.09 -24.78 -26.95
CA GLY A 60 -17.64 -23.50 -27.52
C GLY A 60 -17.55 -22.34 -26.51
N ALA A 61 -17.54 -22.65 -25.21
CA ALA A 61 -17.29 -21.68 -24.15
C ALA A 61 -16.27 -22.23 -23.15
N LEU A 62 -15.61 -21.34 -22.42
CA LEU A 62 -14.63 -21.72 -21.40
C LEU A 62 -15.34 -22.07 -20.08
N LYS A 63 -15.24 -23.31 -19.64
CA LYS A 63 -15.58 -23.71 -18.27
C LYS A 63 -14.42 -23.41 -17.35
N PHE A 64 -14.72 -22.69 -16.27
CA PHE A 64 -13.75 -22.18 -15.31
C PHE A 64 -14.31 -22.42 -13.91
N THR A 65 -13.89 -23.51 -13.28
CA THR A 65 -14.43 -23.99 -12.00
C THR A 65 -13.30 -24.12 -10.98
N ASP A 66 -13.42 -23.45 -9.83
CA ASP A 66 -12.54 -23.61 -8.68
C ASP A 66 -13.38 -23.96 -7.45
N ASN A 67 -13.22 -25.19 -6.97
CA ASN A 67 -13.78 -25.70 -5.72
C ASN A 67 -12.68 -26.03 -4.70
N SER A 68 -11.43 -25.69 -5.01
CA SER A 68 -10.28 -25.98 -4.18
C SER A 68 -10.20 -25.05 -2.96
N GLU A 69 -9.50 -25.51 -1.93
CA GLU A 69 -9.11 -24.67 -0.81
C GLU A 69 -7.58 -24.55 -0.84
N GLY A 70 -7.05 -23.53 -1.52
CA GLY A 70 -5.65 -23.13 -1.38
C GLY A 70 -4.80 -23.00 -2.65
N VAL A 71 -5.28 -23.39 -3.83
CA VAL A 71 -4.45 -23.39 -5.07
C VAL A 71 -4.74 -22.16 -5.94
N GLY A 72 -6.02 -21.83 -6.13
CA GLY A 72 -6.46 -20.76 -7.03
C GLY A 72 -6.31 -21.17 -8.49
N LEU A 73 -7.17 -20.64 -9.36
CA LEU A 73 -7.25 -21.01 -10.77
C LEU A 73 -7.11 -19.79 -11.66
N GLY A 74 -6.36 -19.87 -12.75
CA GLY A 74 -6.12 -18.71 -13.62
C GLY A 74 -5.89 -19.07 -15.08
N LEU A 75 -6.31 -18.17 -15.96
CA LEU A 75 -6.05 -18.25 -17.40
C LEU A 75 -5.63 -16.87 -17.90
N ALA A 76 -4.51 -16.79 -18.61
CA ALA A 76 -3.93 -15.52 -19.03
C ALA A 76 -3.41 -15.51 -20.46
N GLN A 77 -3.39 -14.33 -21.08
CA GLN A 77 -2.68 -14.07 -22.33
C GLN A 77 -1.98 -12.71 -22.31
N TRP A 78 -1.08 -12.51 -23.27
CA TRP A 78 -0.38 -11.25 -23.47
C TRP A 78 -0.95 -10.48 -24.64
N VAL A 79 -1.14 -9.17 -24.45
CA VAL A 79 -1.60 -8.24 -25.49
C VAL A 79 -0.64 -7.06 -25.59
N ASP A 80 -0.59 -6.45 -26.77
CA ASP A 80 0.13 -5.20 -27.00
C ASP A 80 -0.66 -4.01 -26.46
N VAL A 81 0.04 -3.09 -25.80
CA VAL A 81 -0.51 -1.83 -25.30
C VAL A 81 0.48 -0.70 -25.52
N ASN A 82 -0.01 0.54 -25.57
CA ASN A 82 0.84 1.72 -25.66
C ASN A 82 0.72 2.52 -24.35
N PRO A 83 1.82 3.09 -23.84
CA PRO A 83 1.78 3.96 -22.68
C PRO A 83 0.81 5.13 -22.88
N GLY A 84 0.03 5.44 -21.85
CA GLY A 84 -0.94 6.53 -21.85
C GLY A 84 -2.28 6.20 -22.49
N ASP A 85 -2.41 5.08 -23.21
CA ASP A 85 -3.70 4.68 -23.77
C ASP A 85 -4.64 4.16 -22.67
N GLU A 86 -5.92 4.51 -22.77
CA GLU A 86 -6.97 3.99 -21.90
C GLU A 86 -7.56 2.73 -22.52
N TYR A 87 -7.69 1.69 -21.72
CA TYR A 87 -8.19 0.38 -22.11
C TYR A 87 -9.43 0.02 -21.30
N THR A 88 -10.39 -0.60 -21.97
CA THR A 88 -11.57 -1.22 -21.36
C THR A 88 -11.62 -2.68 -21.77
N ALA A 89 -11.43 -3.59 -20.81
CA ALA A 89 -11.59 -5.03 -21.01
C ALA A 89 -12.95 -5.49 -20.50
N LYS A 90 -13.58 -6.45 -21.19
CA LYS A 90 -14.85 -7.06 -20.77
C LYS A 90 -14.79 -8.57 -20.89
N ALA A 91 -15.52 -9.25 -20.01
CA ALA A 91 -15.77 -10.68 -20.13
C ALA A 91 -17.28 -10.94 -20.01
N ASP A 92 -17.80 -11.79 -20.88
CA ASP A 92 -19.17 -12.30 -20.79
C ASP A 92 -19.13 -13.65 -20.08
N LEU A 93 -19.73 -13.72 -18.89
CA LEU A 93 -19.71 -14.93 -18.08
C LEU A 93 -21.02 -15.15 -17.33
N GLU A 94 -21.36 -16.42 -17.12
CA GLU A 94 -22.54 -16.87 -16.39
C GLU A 94 -22.17 -17.97 -15.39
N GLY A 95 -23.00 -18.21 -14.38
CA GLY A 95 -22.81 -19.29 -13.41
C GLY A 95 -22.86 -18.79 -11.97
N THR A 96 -21.98 -19.31 -11.12
CA THR A 96 -21.94 -18.98 -9.69
C THR A 96 -20.54 -18.58 -9.22
N GLY A 97 -20.49 -17.68 -8.24
CA GLY A 97 -19.24 -17.16 -7.68
C GLY A 97 -18.71 -15.92 -8.42
N ASN A 98 -17.40 -15.69 -8.30
CA ASN A 98 -16.72 -14.53 -8.88
C ASN A 98 -15.43 -14.95 -9.57
N VAL A 99 -15.10 -14.26 -10.67
CA VAL A 99 -13.79 -14.34 -11.32
C VAL A 99 -13.17 -12.95 -11.31
N MET A 100 -11.93 -12.85 -10.82
CA MET A 100 -11.15 -11.63 -10.93
C MET A 100 -10.70 -11.45 -12.38
N PHE A 101 -10.90 -10.26 -12.92
CA PHE A 101 -10.30 -9.86 -14.19
C PHE A 101 -9.16 -8.90 -13.92
N LEU A 102 -7.95 -9.27 -14.35
CA LEU A 102 -6.71 -8.51 -14.11
C LEU A 102 -6.10 -8.08 -15.44
N MET A 103 -5.51 -6.88 -15.43
CA MET A 103 -4.65 -6.36 -16.47
C MET A 103 -3.33 -5.92 -15.84
N VAL A 104 -2.24 -6.66 -16.09
CA VAL A 104 -0.92 -6.41 -15.52
C VAL A 104 0.02 -5.85 -16.57
N PHE A 105 0.49 -4.61 -16.41
CA PHE A 105 1.31 -3.92 -17.39
C PHE A 105 2.80 -4.17 -17.17
N VAL A 106 3.54 -4.42 -18.25
CA VAL A 106 4.98 -4.66 -18.24
C VAL A 106 5.68 -3.97 -19.44
N PRO A 107 6.96 -3.60 -19.33
CA PRO A 107 7.72 -3.08 -20.46
C PRO A 107 8.06 -4.15 -21.50
N LYS A 108 8.06 -5.43 -21.11
CA LYS A 108 8.27 -6.60 -21.96
C LYS A 108 7.79 -7.86 -21.23
N VAL A 109 7.38 -8.88 -21.98
CA VAL A 109 7.03 -10.19 -21.40
C VAL A 109 8.26 -10.75 -20.66
N PRO A 110 8.16 -11.12 -19.37
CA PRO A 110 9.29 -11.69 -18.65
C PRO A 110 9.65 -13.08 -19.19
N ALA A 111 10.93 -13.42 -19.09
CA ALA A 111 11.43 -14.74 -19.52
C ALA A 111 10.89 -15.89 -18.65
N ARG A 112 10.52 -15.60 -17.39
CA ARG A 112 9.95 -16.57 -16.45
C ARG A 112 8.75 -15.96 -15.74
N GLU A 113 7.75 -16.79 -15.51
CA GLU A 113 6.53 -16.44 -14.79
C GLU A 113 6.82 -15.89 -13.38
N GLY A 114 7.77 -16.47 -12.66
CA GLY A 114 8.19 -15.98 -11.34
C GLY A 114 8.88 -14.61 -11.34
N ASP A 115 9.26 -14.08 -12.51
CA ASP A 115 9.83 -12.74 -12.63
C ASP A 115 8.75 -11.66 -12.89
N MET A 116 7.47 -12.03 -12.97
CA MET A 116 6.36 -11.09 -13.17
C MET A 116 6.38 -9.92 -12.18
N ASN A 117 6.58 -10.20 -10.89
CA ASN A 117 6.63 -9.16 -9.85
C ASN A 117 7.83 -8.21 -9.98
N LYS A 118 8.86 -8.59 -10.76
CA LYS A 118 10.05 -7.75 -10.99
C LYS A 118 9.90 -6.82 -12.19
N VAL A 119 9.01 -7.16 -13.14
CA VAL A 119 8.82 -6.42 -14.39
C VAL A 119 7.48 -5.70 -14.47
N LYS A 120 6.57 -5.96 -13.52
CA LYS A 120 5.28 -5.28 -13.39
C LYS A 120 5.50 -3.80 -13.10
N ILE A 121 4.89 -2.96 -13.92
CA ILE A 121 4.91 -1.48 -13.79
C ILE A 121 3.52 -0.87 -13.61
N GLY A 122 2.48 -1.71 -13.59
CA GLY A 122 1.12 -1.31 -13.26
C GLY A 122 0.17 -2.50 -13.25
N GLU A 123 -0.96 -2.35 -12.57
CA GLU A 123 -1.99 -3.37 -12.49
C GLU A 123 -3.37 -2.71 -12.32
N ALA A 124 -4.37 -3.27 -12.97
CA ALA A 124 -5.77 -2.99 -12.70
C ALA A 124 -6.51 -4.32 -12.50
N LYS A 125 -7.45 -4.38 -11.56
CA LYS A 125 -8.25 -5.59 -11.30
C LYS A 125 -9.67 -5.25 -10.88
N ILE A 126 -10.62 -6.09 -11.26
CA ILE A 126 -12.02 -6.03 -10.83
C ILE A 126 -12.52 -7.45 -10.53
N SER A 127 -13.41 -7.58 -9.53
CA SER A 127 -14.14 -8.83 -9.31
C SER A 127 -15.38 -8.85 -10.19
N LEU A 128 -15.45 -9.79 -11.13
CA LEU A 128 -16.61 -9.99 -11.99
C LEU A 128 -17.55 -11.03 -11.35
N PRO A 129 -18.74 -10.63 -10.88
CA PRO A 129 -19.73 -11.58 -10.40
C PRO A 129 -20.36 -12.34 -11.56
N ALA A 130 -20.65 -13.62 -11.37
CA ALA A 130 -21.31 -14.47 -12.37
C ALA A 130 -22.79 -14.16 -12.61
N LYS A 131 -23.36 -13.24 -11.81
CA LYS A 131 -24.73 -12.75 -11.91
C LYS A 131 -24.75 -11.25 -11.60
N ASP A 132 -25.46 -10.47 -12.43
CA ASP A 132 -25.82 -9.05 -12.24
C ASP A 132 -24.68 -8.20 -11.63
N GLY A 133 -23.81 -7.63 -12.48
CA GLY A 133 -22.75 -6.72 -12.02
C GLY A 133 -21.89 -6.16 -13.14
N VAL A 134 -21.05 -5.19 -12.80
CA VAL A 134 -20.16 -4.45 -13.72
C VAL A 134 -19.28 -5.42 -14.51
N THR A 135 -19.34 -5.33 -15.84
CA THR A 135 -18.67 -6.25 -16.77
C THR A 135 -17.36 -5.70 -17.36
N GLU A 136 -16.89 -4.54 -16.88
CA GLU A 136 -15.81 -3.79 -17.52
C GLU A 136 -14.67 -3.44 -16.55
N LEU A 137 -13.46 -3.87 -16.89
CA LEU A 137 -12.21 -3.41 -16.28
C LEU A 137 -11.68 -2.24 -17.10
N LYS A 138 -11.50 -1.07 -16.48
CA LYS A 138 -10.88 0.09 -17.11
C LYS A 138 -9.49 0.33 -16.54
N ALA A 139 -8.52 0.63 -17.41
CA ALA A 139 -7.14 0.85 -17.01
C ALA A 139 -6.45 1.83 -17.97
N VAL A 140 -5.51 2.63 -17.45
CA VAL A 140 -4.59 3.43 -18.28
C VAL A 140 -3.25 2.72 -18.28
N ALA A 141 -2.68 2.46 -19.46
CA ALA A 141 -1.37 1.85 -19.54
C ALA A 141 -0.30 2.84 -19.01
N PRO A 142 0.52 2.45 -18.02
CA PRO A 142 1.50 3.34 -17.42
C PRO A 142 2.67 3.63 -18.38
N ALA A 143 3.47 4.63 -18.03
CA ALA A 143 4.70 4.97 -18.74
C ALA A 143 5.59 3.73 -18.93
N GLY A 144 6.02 3.47 -20.17
CA GLY A 144 6.89 2.33 -20.48
C GLY A 144 6.18 0.98 -20.67
N ALA A 145 4.86 0.88 -20.50
CA ALA A 145 4.12 -0.34 -20.79
C ALA A 145 4.03 -0.59 -22.30
N THR A 146 4.58 -1.72 -22.75
CA THR A 146 4.43 -2.20 -24.14
C THR A 146 3.56 -3.45 -24.23
N LYS A 147 3.41 -4.15 -23.10
CA LYS A 147 2.61 -5.37 -22.99
C LYS A 147 1.70 -5.28 -21.77
N ALA A 148 0.51 -5.84 -21.89
CA ALA A 148 -0.35 -6.13 -20.75
C ALA A 148 -0.65 -7.63 -20.70
N ARG A 149 -0.66 -8.19 -19.50
CA ARG A 149 -1.16 -9.53 -19.24
C ARG A 149 -2.61 -9.42 -18.86
N LEU A 150 -3.48 -9.96 -19.70
CA LEU A 150 -4.90 -10.06 -19.46
C LEU A 150 -5.18 -11.41 -18.79
N MET A 151 -5.79 -11.43 -17.61
CA MET A 151 -5.90 -12.64 -16.79
C MET A 151 -7.25 -12.76 -16.10
N LEU A 152 -7.90 -13.91 -16.28
CA LEU A 152 -9.07 -14.36 -15.53
C LEU A 152 -8.58 -15.22 -14.37
N TYR A 153 -9.02 -14.95 -13.15
CA TYR A 153 -8.46 -15.59 -11.94
C TYR A 153 -9.48 -15.82 -10.83
N CYS A 154 -9.56 -17.03 -10.29
CA CYS A 154 -10.19 -17.31 -9.01
C CYS A 154 -9.10 -17.41 -7.92
N PRO A 155 -9.18 -16.60 -6.84
CA PRO A 155 -8.18 -16.64 -5.77
C PRO A 155 -8.24 -17.94 -4.96
N LYS A 156 -7.15 -18.26 -4.26
CA LYS A 156 -6.97 -19.48 -3.44
C LYS A 156 -8.10 -19.79 -2.44
N ILE A 157 -8.77 -18.77 -1.94
CA ILE A 157 -9.89 -18.87 -0.99
C ILE A 157 -11.26 -18.65 -1.66
N GLY A 158 -11.25 -18.34 -2.96
CA GLY A 158 -12.45 -18.15 -3.76
C GLY A 158 -12.95 -19.48 -4.30
N LYS A 159 -14.27 -19.58 -4.46
CA LYS A 159 -14.90 -20.66 -5.22
C LYS A 159 -15.67 -20.06 -6.38
N CYS A 160 -15.58 -20.68 -7.55
CA CYS A 160 -16.35 -20.29 -8.72
C CYS A 160 -16.74 -21.52 -9.53
N ASP A 161 -17.88 -21.42 -10.20
CA ASP A 161 -18.27 -22.34 -11.26
C ASP A 161 -18.92 -21.50 -12.35
N VAL A 162 -18.09 -21.05 -13.30
CA VAL A 162 -18.51 -20.10 -14.33
C VAL A 162 -18.23 -20.63 -15.73
N THR A 163 -19.06 -20.17 -16.65
CA THR A 163 -18.88 -20.32 -18.09
C THR A 163 -18.57 -18.96 -18.68
N ILE A 164 -17.41 -18.83 -19.30
CA ILE A 164 -16.95 -17.57 -19.91
C ILE A 164 -17.10 -17.73 -21.43
N LYS A 165 -18.01 -16.94 -22.00
CA LYS A 165 -18.41 -17.02 -23.42
C LYS A 165 -17.48 -16.21 -24.31
N SER A 166 -17.03 -15.05 -23.84
CA SER A 166 -16.11 -14.21 -24.60
C SER A 166 -15.33 -13.24 -23.73
N VAL A 167 -14.20 -12.77 -24.26
CA VAL A 167 -13.42 -11.66 -23.72
C VAL A 167 -13.14 -10.64 -24.82
N SER A 168 -13.18 -9.35 -24.47
CA SER A 168 -12.83 -8.25 -25.38
C SER A 168 -11.94 -7.22 -24.69
N LEU A 169 -11.13 -6.51 -25.48
CA LEU A 169 -10.31 -5.38 -25.04
C LEU A 169 -10.41 -4.29 -26.09
N LYS A 170 -10.74 -3.07 -25.64
CA LYS A 170 -10.82 -1.89 -26.49
C LYS A 170 -9.92 -0.80 -25.95
N LYS A 171 -9.19 -0.11 -26.83
CA LYS A 171 -8.62 1.19 -26.56
C LYS A 171 -9.75 2.22 -26.64
N THR A 172 -10.05 2.85 -25.52
CA THR A 172 -11.21 3.74 -25.36
C THR A 172 -10.86 5.22 -25.30
N GLY A 173 -9.57 5.54 -25.26
CA GLY A 173 -9.07 6.91 -25.22
C GLY A 173 -7.55 6.94 -25.15
N SER A 174 -7.02 8.16 -25.06
CA SER A 174 -5.66 8.41 -24.62
C SER A 174 -5.77 9.29 -23.39
N GLY A 175 -5.28 8.79 -22.26
CA GLY A 175 -5.20 9.55 -21.00
C GLY A 175 -4.18 10.69 -21.12
N PRO A 176 -4.04 11.53 -20.07
CA PRO A 176 -2.98 12.52 -20.04
C PRO A 176 -1.63 11.86 -20.33
N ALA A 177 -0.83 12.48 -21.20
CA ALA A 177 0.46 11.93 -21.60
C ALA A 177 1.26 11.55 -20.34
N PRO A 178 1.68 10.28 -20.20
CA PRO A 178 2.41 9.86 -19.03
C PRO A 178 3.67 10.73 -18.91
N THR A 179 3.91 11.28 -17.72
CA THR A 179 5.16 11.98 -17.43
C THR A 179 6.31 11.04 -17.81
N PRO A 180 7.28 11.47 -18.64
CA PRO A 180 8.39 10.62 -19.02
C PRO A 180 9.05 10.09 -17.76
N LEU A 181 9.25 8.77 -17.67
CA LEU A 181 10.15 8.20 -16.66
C LEU A 181 11.47 8.96 -16.76
N PRO A 182 12.03 9.46 -15.64
CA PRO A 182 13.38 10.02 -15.68
C PRO A 182 14.29 8.97 -16.31
N SER A 183 15.03 9.39 -17.34
CA SER A 183 16.01 8.56 -18.03
C SER A 183 16.86 7.84 -17.00
N ALA A 184 16.90 6.51 -17.09
CA ALA A 184 17.71 5.66 -16.23
C ALA A 184 19.19 5.99 -16.45
N ALA A 185 19.69 7.01 -15.77
CA ALA A 185 21.09 7.14 -15.47
C ALA A 185 21.45 5.96 -14.57
N ALA A 186 22.10 4.95 -15.18
CA ALA A 186 22.71 3.76 -14.59
C ALA A 186 22.43 3.59 -13.09
N ALA A 187 21.22 3.13 -12.75
CA ALA A 187 20.95 2.63 -11.43
C ALA A 187 21.84 1.40 -11.24
N GLY A 188 22.71 1.44 -10.23
CA GLY A 188 23.43 0.28 -9.76
C GLY A 188 22.47 -0.87 -9.42
N PRO A 189 22.99 -2.07 -9.08
CA PRO A 189 22.17 -3.25 -8.86
C PRO A 189 20.97 -2.93 -7.97
N THR A 190 19.75 -3.20 -8.47
CA THR A 190 18.51 -3.12 -7.70
C THR A 190 18.71 -3.85 -6.37
N PRO A 191 18.54 -3.18 -5.22
CA PRO A 191 18.68 -3.82 -3.93
C PRO A 191 17.77 -5.04 -3.84
N LYS A 192 18.26 -6.11 -3.21
CA LYS A 192 17.44 -7.29 -2.90
C LYS A 192 16.20 -6.87 -2.08
N PRO A 193 15.12 -7.67 -2.08
CA PRO A 193 13.98 -7.44 -1.19
C PRO A 193 14.46 -7.27 0.25
N ARG A 194 14.14 -6.13 0.86
CA ARG A 194 14.65 -5.73 2.17
C ARG A 194 13.97 -6.50 3.30
N ASN A 195 14.45 -7.71 3.58
CA ASN A 195 14.06 -8.47 4.78
C ASN A 195 15.26 -8.96 5.59
N ASP A 196 16.45 -8.45 5.27
CA ASP A 196 17.75 -8.67 5.92
C ASP A 196 18.34 -7.37 6.51
N HIS A 197 17.63 -6.24 6.38
CA HIS A 197 18.01 -4.93 6.93
C HIS A 197 17.63 -4.78 8.41
N GLY A 198 18.02 -5.77 9.21
CA GLY A 198 17.79 -5.80 10.66
C GLY A 198 18.63 -4.78 11.42
N ARG A 199 18.80 -5.03 12.73
CA ARG A 199 19.49 -4.15 13.69
C ARG A 199 20.84 -3.61 13.19
N ASP A 200 21.62 -4.47 12.54
CA ASP A 200 23.04 -4.22 12.23
C ASP A 200 23.29 -3.82 10.77
N HIS A 201 22.24 -3.64 9.97
CA HIS A 201 22.41 -3.23 8.58
C HIS A 201 22.71 -1.72 8.49
N PRO A 202 23.72 -1.28 7.72
CA PRO A 202 24.11 0.14 7.64
C PRO A 202 22.96 1.06 7.19
N ASP A 203 22.15 0.62 6.23
CA ASP A 203 20.99 1.37 5.74
C ASP A 203 19.81 1.49 6.73
N SER A 204 19.87 0.82 7.88
CA SER A 204 18.84 0.91 8.92
C SER A 204 18.88 2.25 9.65
N MET A 205 20.01 2.95 9.64
CA MET A 205 20.17 4.29 10.24
C MET A 205 19.82 5.41 9.25
N ILE A 206 19.19 6.47 9.72
CA ILE A 206 19.07 7.73 8.95
C ILE A 206 20.47 8.29 8.66
N GLN A 207 20.70 8.73 7.43
CA GLN A 207 21.95 9.42 7.06
C GLN A 207 21.83 10.90 7.47
N PRO A 208 22.86 11.48 8.13
CA PRO A 208 22.82 12.89 8.53
C PRO A 208 22.55 13.83 7.36
N GLY A 209 21.70 14.83 7.56
CA GLY A 209 21.34 15.82 6.54
C GLY A 209 20.49 15.29 5.38
N THR A 210 19.92 14.09 5.49
CA THR A 210 19.05 13.50 4.46
C THR A 210 17.62 13.31 4.94
N VAL A 211 16.69 13.15 3.98
CA VAL A 211 15.32 12.71 4.24
C VAL A 211 15.18 11.26 3.79
N ALA A 212 15.00 10.34 4.72
CA ALA A 212 14.56 8.99 4.39
C ALA A 212 13.07 8.99 4.08
N LYS A 213 12.65 8.18 3.11
CA LYS A 213 11.29 8.17 2.57
C LYS A 213 10.75 6.75 2.42
N ILE A 214 9.49 6.57 2.78
CA ILE A 214 8.65 5.42 2.47
C ILE A 214 7.28 5.99 2.03
N ASP A 215 7.18 6.32 0.75
CA ASP A 215 5.98 6.87 0.09
C ASP A 215 5.33 5.85 -0.86
N PHE A 216 5.87 4.63 -0.94
CA PHE A 216 5.34 3.52 -1.73
C PHE A 216 5.25 3.75 -3.25
N GLU A 217 5.71 4.89 -3.75
CA GLU A 217 5.70 5.24 -5.18
C GLU A 217 6.58 4.31 -6.05
N THR A 218 7.37 3.43 -5.43
CA THR A 218 8.02 2.31 -6.13
C THR A 218 7.06 1.19 -6.53
N GLY A 219 5.80 1.25 -6.10
CA GLY A 219 4.78 0.21 -6.33
C GLY A 219 5.04 -1.07 -5.53
N ASP A 220 5.99 -1.06 -4.59
CA ASP A 220 6.42 -2.21 -3.82
C ASP A 220 6.98 -1.83 -2.44
N PHE A 221 7.43 -2.84 -1.70
CA PHE A 221 8.01 -2.67 -0.36
C PHE A 221 9.54 -2.41 -0.39
N SER A 222 10.12 -2.00 -1.53
CA SER A 222 11.58 -1.78 -1.62
C SER A 222 12.08 -0.66 -0.71
N GLN A 223 11.21 0.26 -0.28
CA GLN A 223 11.58 1.36 0.61
C GLN A 223 11.61 0.97 2.10
N VAL A 224 10.98 -0.14 2.50
CA VAL A 224 10.88 -0.51 3.93
C VAL A 224 12.11 -1.26 4.46
N ARG A 225 12.30 -1.16 5.78
CA ARG A 225 13.00 -2.03 6.75
C ARG A 225 12.85 -3.53 6.61
N LEU A 226 11.83 -3.97 7.33
CA LEU A 226 11.43 -5.33 7.57
C LEU A 226 9.91 -5.38 7.40
N GLN A 227 9.43 -6.56 7.09
CA GLN A 227 8.02 -6.84 6.97
C GLN A 227 7.62 -7.83 8.06
N GLU A 228 6.82 -7.39 9.03
CA GLU A 228 6.38 -8.21 10.15
C GLU A 228 4.91 -8.62 10.06
N GLY A 229 4.64 -9.87 10.44
CA GLY A 229 3.29 -10.38 10.63
C GLY A 229 2.46 -10.45 9.34
N GLY A 230 1.19 -10.08 9.46
CA GLY A 230 0.10 -10.42 8.55
C GLY A 230 0.08 -9.78 7.17
N LYS A 231 -1.13 -9.71 6.61
CA LYS A 231 -1.35 -9.40 5.20
C LYS A 231 -1.22 -7.89 4.91
N LYS A 232 -0.34 -7.55 3.98
CA LYS A 232 -0.11 -6.17 3.53
C LYS A 232 0.12 -6.12 2.03
N GLU A 233 -0.33 -5.04 1.42
CA GLU A 233 -0.29 -4.82 -0.01
C GLU A 233 0.12 -3.37 -0.27
N VAL A 234 0.95 -3.14 -1.28
CA VAL A 234 1.03 -1.80 -1.88
C VAL A 234 -0.13 -1.71 -2.87
N VAL A 235 -1.01 -0.76 -2.63
CA VAL A 235 -2.27 -0.57 -3.36
C VAL A 235 -2.23 0.71 -4.19
N SER A 236 -3.18 0.84 -5.10
CA SER A 236 -3.46 2.05 -5.88
C SER A 236 -4.98 2.26 -5.96
N ALA A 237 -5.41 3.35 -6.61
CA ALA A 237 -6.84 3.61 -6.83
C ALA A 237 -7.57 2.37 -7.41
N PRO A 238 -8.78 2.04 -6.91
CA PRO A 238 -9.68 2.88 -6.12
C PRO A 238 -9.45 2.85 -4.60
N GLU A 239 -8.43 2.16 -4.12
CA GLU A 239 -8.07 2.19 -2.70
C GLU A 239 -7.57 3.58 -2.29
N PRO A 240 -7.71 3.98 -1.01
CA PRO A 240 -7.16 5.23 -0.52
C PRO A 240 -5.65 5.34 -0.77
N VAL A 241 -5.25 6.45 -1.42
CA VAL A 241 -3.85 6.87 -1.62
C VAL A 241 -3.74 8.31 -1.14
N ARG A 242 -2.71 8.66 -0.36
CA ARG A 242 -2.59 10.00 0.23
C ARG A 242 -2.00 10.98 -0.77
N SER A 243 -0.96 10.55 -1.46
CA SER A 243 -0.19 11.32 -2.43
C SER A 243 0.35 10.35 -3.49
N GLY A 244 0.64 10.85 -4.69
CA GLY A 244 1.13 9.98 -5.76
C GLY A 244 0.13 8.92 -6.21
N GLN A 245 0.61 7.70 -6.44
CA GLN A 245 -0.16 6.59 -7.01
C GLN A 245 -0.36 5.42 -6.06
N HIS A 246 0.45 5.34 -5.01
CA HIS A 246 0.55 4.16 -4.17
C HIS A 246 0.46 4.47 -2.68
N ALA A 247 -0.12 3.53 -1.94
CA ALA A 247 -0.11 3.53 -0.49
C ALA A 247 0.02 2.11 0.03
N MET A 248 0.38 1.94 1.30
CA MET A 248 0.33 0.63 1.94
C MET A 248 -1.04 0.39 2.56
N LYS A 249 -1.68 -0.73 2.21
CA LYS A 249 -2.80 -1.31 2.93
C LYS A 249 -2.31 -2.41 3.85
N VAL A 250 -2.76 -2.41 5.10
CA VAL A 250 -2.56 -3.52 6.04
C VAL A 250 -3.90 -4.12 6.44
N MET A 251 -3.90 -5.43 6.66
CA MET A 251 -5.04 -6.22 7.12
C MET A 251 -4.57 -7.17 8.22
N LEU A 252 -5.38 -7.36 9.26
CA LEU A 252 -5.12 -8.32 10.31
C LEU A 252 -6.23 -9.37 10.33
N THR A 253 -5.86 -10.64 10.14
CA THR A 253 -6.77 -11.78 10.29
C THR A 253 -6.81 -12.28 11.74
N HIS A 254 -7.83 -13.05 12.12
CA HIS A 254 -8.01 -13.48 13.53
C HIS A 254 -6.89 -14.35 14.10
N ASP A 255 -6.11 -15.03 13.26
CA ASP A 255 -4.93 -15.81 13.63
C ASP A 255 -3.67 -14.94 13.83
N GLN A 256 -3.77 -13.65 13.53
CA GLN A 256 -2.68 -12.69 13.60
C GLN A 256 -2.94 -11.63 14.66
N HIS A 257 -1.86 -11.11 15.23
CA HIS A 257 -1.90 -9.99 16.19
C HIS A 257 -1.20 -8.75 15.66
N ARG A 258 -0.39 -8.88 14.60
CA ARG A 258 0.42 -7.81 14.02
C ARG A 258 0.45 -7.89 12.50
N THR A 259 0.40 -6.74 11.85
CA THR A 259 0.78 -6.53 10.44
C THR A 259 1.48 -5.18 10.34
N GLU A 260 2.81 -5.17 10.24
CA GLU A 260 3.59 -3.92 10.25
C GLU A 260 4.75 -3.95 9.24
N VAL A 261 5.25 -2.76 8.92
CA VAL A 261 6.54 -2.55 8.26
C VAL A 261 7.41 -1.65 9.11
N THR A 262 8.72 -1.78 8.97
CA THR A 262 9.68 -0.95 9.71
C THR A 262 10.33 0.09 8.79
N GLY A 263 10.67 1.24 9.37
CA GLY A 263 11.39 2.31 8.73
C GLY A 263 12.83 2.42 9.21
N PRO A 264 13.54 3.48 8.80
CA PRO A 264 14.84 3.82 9.35
C PRO A 264 14.76 4.13 10.85
N ARG A 265 15.93 4.19 11.48
CA ARG A 265 16.11 4.47 12.90
C ARG A 265 16.99 5.70 13.11
N SER A 266 16.79 6.35 14.23
CA SER A 266 17.58 7.52 14.61
C SER A 266 18.91 7.13 15.25
N GLN A 267 19.80 8.12 15.39
CA GLN A 267 20.88 8.04 16.37
C GLN A 267 20.30 7.90 17.79
N PRO A 268 21.07 7.36 18.75
CA PRO A 268 20.58 7.11 20.11
C PRO A 268 20.02 8.34 20.81
N TYR A 269 20.60 9.51 20.50
CA TYR A 269 20.19 10.78 21.07
C TYR A 269 20.13 11.85 19.98
N GLY A 270 19.40 12.93 20.26
CA GLY A 270 19.33 14.12 19.43
C GLY A 270 17.97 14.35 18.78
N GLU A 271 17.93 15.38 17.95
CA GLU A 271 16.70 15.89 17.34
C GLU A 271 16.40 15.23 15.99
N PHE A 272 15.16 14.76 15.85
CA PHE A 272 14.63 14.10 14.67
C PHE A 272 13.21 14.57 14.38
N LYS A 273 12.85 14.52 13.10
CA LYS A 273 11.52 14.83 12.60
C LYS A 273 10.98 13.63 11.83
N TYR A 274 9.72 13.34 12.03
CA TYR A 274 9.00 12.25 11.39
C TYR A 274 7.70 12.82 10.84
N GLY A 275 7.35 12.51 9.60
CA GLY A 275 6.01 12.76 9.07
C GLY A 275 5.47 11.50 8.43
N TRP A 276 4.16 11.27 8.52
CA TRP A 276 3.48 10.12 7.94
C TRP A 276 1.98 10.35 7.92
N SER A 277 1.28 9.63 7.07
CA SER A 277 -0.18 9.71 6.95
C SER A 277 -0.83 8.38 7.28
N ILE A 278 -2.00 8.46 7.93
CA ILE A 278 -2.82 7.30 8.30
C ILE A 278 -4.23 7.51 7.75
N TYR A 279 -4.81 6.46 7.16
CA TYR A 279 -6.22 6.39 6.83
C TYR A 279 -6.84 5.20 7.55
N LEU A 280 -7.83 5.47 8.40
CA LEU A 280 -8.65 4.45 9.04
C LEU A 280 -10.00 4.39 8.30
N PRO A 281 -10.41 3.26 7.71
CA PRO A 281 -11.74 3.10 7.13
C PRO A 281 -12.85 3.36 8.15
N LYS A 282 -14.07 3.62 7.68
CA LYS A 282 -15.24 3.84 8.54
C LYS A 282 -15.56 2.64 9.42
N GLU A 283 -15.20 1.47 8.94
CA GLU A 283 -15.40 0.18 9.60
C GLU A 283 -14.31 -0.13 10.62
N PHE A 284 -13.25 0.70 10.72
CA PHE A 284 -12.12 0.44 11.62
C PHE A 284 -12.57 0.30 13.07
N ASP A 285 -12.24 -0.84 13.69
CA ASP A 285 -12.55 -1.10 15.09
C ASP A 285 -11.49 -0.43 15.98
N GLY A 286 -11.82 0.78 16.41
CA GLY A 286 -11.06 1.54 17.42
C GLY A 286 -11.40 1.19 18.87
N ASN A 287 -12.30 0.24 19.14
CA ASN A 287 -12.79 -0.07 20.49
C ASN A 287 -12.01 -1.18 21.20
N SER A 288 -11.02 -1.77 20.53
CA SER A 288 -10.06 -2.69 21.15
C SER A 288 -9.38 -2.08 22.39
N TRP A 289 -8.91 -2.94 23.30
CA TRP A 289 -8.16 -2.52 24.49
C TRP A 289 -6.95 -1.64 24.14
N PHE A 290 -6.19 -2.02 23.12
CA PHE A 290 -5.32 -1.11 22.37
C PHE A 290 -5.11 -1.64 20.95
N SER A 291 -4.95 -0.70 20.02
CA SER A 291 -4.37 -0.91 18.69
C SER A 291 -3.20 0.04 18.53
N ILE A 292 -1.98 -0.48 18.49
CA ILE A 292 -0.81 0.32 18.09
C ILE A 292 -0.86 0.47 16.57
N ILE A 293 -0.87 1.72 16.11
CA ILE A 293 -0.98 2.08 14.68
C ILE A 293 0.37 2.63 14.17
N THR A 294 1.19 3.16 15.07
CA THR A 294 2.57 3.60 14.78
C THR A 294 3.41 3.44 16.04
N GLN A 295 4.68 3.06 15.90
CA GLN A 295 5.57 2.92 17.06
C GLN A 295 7.04 3.18 16.74
N TRP A 296 7.75 3.64 17.76
CA TRP A 296 9.19 3.83 17.82
C TRP A 296 9.73 2.76 18.73
N HIS A 297 10.21 1.68 18.13
CA HIS A 297 10.65 0.49 18.85
C HIS A 297 12.18 0.44 18.94
N THR A 298 12.70 -0.39 19.83
CA THR A 298 14.13 -0.71 19.91
C THR A 298 14.33 -2.21 19.82
N TRP A 299 15.42 -2.69 19.24
CA TRP A 299 15.75 -4.11 19.30
C TRP A 299 16.42 -4.49 20.63
N GLY A 300 16.60 -3.56 21.56
CA GLY A 300 17.53 -3.73 22.68
C GLY A 300 18.90 -3.24 22.22
N SER A 301 19.45 -2.28 22.97
CA SER A 301 20.73 -1.65 22.65
C SER A 301 21.26 -0.94 23.87
N GLY A 302 22.53 -1.17 24.21
CA GLY A 302 23.09 -0.61 25.43
C GLY A 302 22.43 -1.19 26.67
N LYS A 303 22.29 -0.38 27.73
CA LYS A 303 21.66 -0.80 28.99
C LYS A 303 20.18 -1.15 28.79
N GLU A 304 19.71 -2.26 29.37
CA GLU A 304 18.29 -2.64 29.34
C GLU A 304 17.50 -1.97 30.47
N TYR A 305 16.25 -1.62 30.18
CA TYR A 305 15.34 -0.97 31.12
C TYR A 305 14.05 -1.76 31.25
N VAL A 306 13.50 -1.81 32.46
CA VAL A 306 12.26 -2.49 32.77
C VAL A 306 11.09 -1.64 32.29
N ILE A 307 10.43 -2.12 31.24
CA ILE A 307 9.22 -1.53 30.69
C ILE A 307 8.04 -2.40 31.09
N ASN A 308 7.15 -1.87 31.94
CA ASN A 308 5.98 -2.58 32.43
C ASN A 308 4.68 -1.80 32.13
N PRO A 309 3.69 -2.39 31.41
CA PRO A 309 3.77 -3.66 30.70
C PRO A 309 4.75 -3.59 29.51
N PRO A 310 5.35 -4.72 29.09
CA PRO A 310 6.28 -4.76 27.95
C PRO A 310 5.66 -4.12 26.70
N GLY A 311 6.47 -3.38 25.94
CA GLY A 311 6.01 -2.69 24.75
C GLY A 311 7.04 -1.69 24.20
N PRO A 312 6.70 -0.96 23.12
CA PRO A 312 7.60 0.03 22.55
C PRO A 312 7.89 1.16 23.54
N PRO A 313 9.09 1.78 23.45
CA PRO A 313 9.37 3.06 24.08
C PRO A 313 8.37 4.17 23.76
N THR A 314 7.86 4.25 22.53
CA THR A 314 6.90 5.30 22.17
C THR A 314 5.97 4.78 21.09
N CYS A 315 4.67 5.07 21.19
CA CYS A 315 3.70 4.65 20.18
C CYS A 315 2.48 5.58 20.09
N LEU A 316 1.91 5.62 18.89
CA LEU A 316 0.57 6.13 18.63
C LEU A 316 -0.40 4.95 18.64
N THR A 317 -1.45 5.08 19.43
CA THR A 317 -2.47 4.06 19.60
C THR A 317 -3.86 4.60 19.35
N VAL A 318 -4.75 3.69 18.99
CA VAL A 318 -6.19 3.85 19.08
C VAL A 318 -6.67 2.92 20.19
N SER A 319 -7.29 3.49 21.22
CA SER A 319 -7.90 2.74 22.32
C SER A 319 -9.25 3.38 22.65
N LYS A 320 -10.30 2.55 22.75
CA LYS A 320 -11.66 3.01 23.08
C LYS A 320 -12.11 4.22 22.23
N GLY A 321 -11.85 4.16 20.92
CA GLY A 321 -12.23 5.19 19.95
C GLY A 321 -11.46 6.51 20.08
N THR A 322 -10.34 6.55 20.80
CA THR A 322 -9.57 7.76 21.08
C THR A 322 -8.14 7.63 20.57
N TRP A 323 -7.60 8.70 20.00
CA TRP A 323 -6.17 8.81 19.73
C TRP A 323 -5.40 9.02 21.03
N ASP A 324 -4.40 8.17 21.26
CA ASP A 324 -3.50 8.25 22.41
C ASP A 324 -2.06 8.07 21.98
N PHE A 325 -1.22 9.06 22.27
CA PHE A 325 0.22 8.96 22.10
C PHE A 325 0.87 8.64 23.44
N LEU A 326 1.56 7.50 23.49
CA LEU A 326 2.22 6.99 24.67
C LEU A 326 3.73 7.23 24.52
N LEU A 327 4.31 8.00 25.44
CA LEU A 327 5.74 8.23 25.57
C LEU A 327 6.27 7.51 26.82
N ARG A 328 7.23 6.61 26.64
CA ARG A 328 8.01 5.99 27.71
C ARG A 328 9.43 6.48 27.68
N TYR A 329 9.95 6.81 28.85
CA TYR A 329 11.30 7.30 29.06
C TYR A 329 11.80 6.76 30.40
N GLN A 330 13.09 6.86 30.67
CA GLN A 330 13.66 6.41 31.94
C GLN A 330 13.09 7.22 33.12
N ASP A 331 12.65 6.52 34.17
CA ASP A 331 12.14 7.15 35.39
C ASP A 331 13.31 7.58 36.30
N GLY A 332 13.71 8.86 36.18
CA GLY A 332 14.82 9.44 36.94
C GLY A 332 16.12 8.64 36.79
N ASP A 333 16.75 8.28 37.90
CA ASP A 333 17.97 7.46 37.94
C ASP A 333 17.68 5.96 38.11
N THR A 334 16.43 5.51 37.90
CA THR A 334 16.04 4.10 38.05
C THR A 334 16.20 3.31 36.75
N ASP A 335 16.15 1.99 36.88
CA ASP A 335 16.12 1.06 35.74
C ASP A 335 14.70 0.84 35.18
N ASN A 336 13.70 1.60 35.66
CA ASN A 336 12.31 1.51 35.21
C ASN A 336 11.99 2.57 34.16
N ALA A 337 10.94 2.32 33.38
CA ALA A 337 10.35 3.31 32.49
C ALA A 337 9.17 4.03 33.16
N ALA A 338 9.19 5.36 33.10
CA ALA A 338 8.00 6.18 33.30
C ALA A 338 7.15 6.15 32.02
N VAL A 339 5.85 6.37 32.16
CA VAL A 339 4.89 6.39 31.05
C VAL A 339 4.08 7.68 31.10
N LYS A 340 3.94 8.34 29.95
CA LYS A 340 3.06 9.48 29.76
C LYS A 340 2.13 9.25 28.59
N HIS A 341 0.83 9.41 28.84
CA HIS A 341 -0.22 9.33 27.84
C HIS A 341 -0.66 10.73 27.43
N PHE A 342 -0.92 10.90 26.14
CA PHE A 342 -1.45 12.13 25.57
C PHE A 342 -2.66 11.77 24.73
N LEU A 343 -3.84 11.95 25.30
CA LEU A 343 -5.11 11.76 24.60
C LEU A 343 -5.49 13.06 23.90
N PHE A 344 -5.74 13.01 22.59
CA PHE A 344 -5.99 14.23 21.80
C PHE A 344 -7.23 14.15 20.90
N GLY A 345 -8.21 13.36 21.32
CA GLY A 345 -9.57 13.40 20.79
C GLY A 345 -10.04 12.08 20.17
N PRO A 346 -11.35 11.99 19.87
CA PRO A 346 -11.94 10.81 19.27
C PRO A 346 -11.43 10.61 17.83
N ILE A 347 -11.38 9.36 17.39
CA ILE A 347 -11.04 9.03 15.99
C ILE A 347 -12.23 9.22 15.04
N GLU A 348 -13.46 9.30 15.54
CA GLU A 348 -14.69 9.36 14.74
C GLU A 348 -14.64 10.41 13.61
N PRO A 349 -14.17 11.66 13.83
CA PRO A 349 -14.07 12.67 12.76
C PRO A 349 -12.97 12.41 11.72
N ASP A 350 -12.14 11.40 11.98
CA ASP A 350 -10.97 11.03 11.18
C ASP A 350 -11.18 9.73 10.40
N LEU A 351 -12.25 8.99 10.67
CA LEU A 351 -12.60 7.79 9.94
C LEU A 351 -12.99 8.13 8.49
N GLY A 352 -12.51 7.33 7.55
CA GLY A 352 -12.76 7.50 6.12
C GLY A 352 -12.01 8.67 5.47
N ARG A 353 -10.98 9.22 6.13
CA ARG A 353 -10.09 10.24 5.54
C ARG A 353 -8.65 10.02 5.94
N TRP A 354 -7.75 10.64 5.19
CA TRP A 354 -6.35 10.73 5.58
C TRP A 354 -6.18 11.71 6.74
N VAL A 355 -5.29 11.34 7.66
CA VAL A 355 -4.80 12.16 8.76
C VAL A 355 -3.30 12.24 8.65
N ASP A 356 -2.79 13.46 8.60
CA ASP A 356 -1.36 13.72 8.51
C ASP A 356 -0.78 13.96 9.90
N PHE A 357 0.31 13.27 10.22
CA PHE A 357 1.05 13.46 11.45
C PHE A 357 2.43 13.99 11.15
N VAL A 358 2.88 14.91 12.00
CA VAL A 358 4.28 15.32 12.08
C VAL A 358 4.70 15.22 13.53
N MET A 359 5.83 14.58 13.82
CA MET A 359 6.45 14.53 15.12
C MET A 359 7.83 15.15 15.07
N GLU A 360 8.10 16.08 15.98
CA GLU A 360 9.45 16.55 16.25
C GLU A 360 9.84 16.11 17.66
N VAL A 361 11.00 15.48 17.78
CA VAL A 361 11.45 14.92 19.05
C VAL A 361 12.94 15.12 19.21
N ASN A 362 13.35 15.47 20.42
CA ASN A 362 14.74 15.37 20.85
C ASN A 362 14.86 14.17 21.77
N TRP A 363 15.39 13.05 21.27
CA TRP A 363 15.63 11.82 22.03
C TRP A 363 16.72 12.07 23.06
N GLN A 364 16.33 12.12 24.33
CA GLN A 364 17.19 12.52 25.43
C GLN A 364 16.83 11.79 26.71
N SER A 365 17.86 11.43 27.45
CA SER A 365 17.72 10.75 28.73
C SER A 365 17.57 11.73 29.91
N PRO A 366 17.15 11.27 31.10
CA PRO A 366 17.05 12.13 32.28
C PRO A 366 18.35 12.87 32.64
N LYS A 367 19.52 12.21 32.61
CA LYS A 367 20.84 12.85 32.86
C LYS A 367 21.14 14.07 32.00
N SER A 368 20.62 14.13 30.77
CA SER A 368 20.84 15.28 29.90
C SER A 368 20.03 16.52 30.31
N GLY A 369 19.08 16.37 31.25
CA GLY A 369 18.32 17.46 31.84
C GLY A 369 17.29 18.13 30.91
N GLY A 370 17.14 17.66 29.67
CA GLY A 370 16.24 18.29 28.71
C GLY A 370 16.04 17.47 27.44
N GLY A 371 14.80 17.49 26.96
CA GLY A 371 14.32 16.88 25.73
C GLY A 371 12.95 17.48 25.42
N TYR A 372 12.42 17.21 24.24
CA TYR A 372 11.07 17.63 23.91
C TYR A 372 10.43 16.67 22.94
N LEU A 373 9.10 16.65 22.93
CA LEU A 373 8.29 15.95 21.96
C LEU A 373 7.11 16.84 21.58
N LYS A 374 6.99 17.12 20.29
CA LYS A 374 5.86 17.81 19.70
C LYS A 374 5.23 16.91 18.66
N LEU A 375 3.90 16.83 18.68
CA LEU A 375 3.12 16.07 17.70
C LEU A 375 2.05 16.99 17.14
N TRP A 376 1.98 17.05 15.81
CA TRP A 376 0.94 17.71 15.05
C TRP A 376 0.06 16.67 14.38
N LYS A 377 -1.24 16.94 14.38
CA LYS A 377 -2.26 16.19 13.65
C LYS A 377 -2.98 17.17 12.72
N ASP A 378 -2.95 16.92 11.42
CA ASP A 378 -3.50 17.81 10.39
C ASP A 378 -3.03 19.27 10.57
N GLY A 379 -1.73 19.46 10.85
CA GLY A 379 -1.11 20.76 11.10
C GLY A 379 -1.42 21.40 12.46
N LYS A 380 -2.30 20.81 13.29
CA LYS A 380 -2.61 21.30 14.64
C LYS A 380 -1.73 20.61 15.68
N LEU A 381 -1.06 21.39 16.52
CA LEU A 381 -0.28 20.88 17.65
C LEU A 381 -1.21 20.18 18.67
N VAL A 382 -0.98 18.89 18.90
CA VAL A 382 -1.78 18.04 19.82
C VAL A 382 -0.96 17.51 21.00
N VAL A 383 0.37 17.48 20.89
CA VAL A 383 1.28 17.22 22.01
C VAL A 383 2.35 18.31 22.01
N ASP A 384 2.59 18.91 23.17
CA ASP A 384 3.73 19.79 23.43
C ASP A 384 4.32 19.42 24.78
N TYR A 385 5.38 18.61 24.75
CA TYR A 385 6.01 18.05 25.93
C TYR A 385 7.48 18.48 26.01
N THR A 386 7.89 18.89 27.21
CA THR A 386 9.29 19.12 27.56
C THR A 386 9.66 18.22 28.74
N GLY A 387 10.79 17.53 28.63
CA GLY A 387 11.27 16.56 29.61
C GLY A 387 12.02 15.40 28.93
N PRO A 388 12.36 14.35 29.68
CA PRO A 388 13.02 13.18 29.12
C PRO A 388 12.11 12.46 28.12
N THR A 389 12.71 11.94 27.05
CA THR A 389 12.02 11.25 25.94
C THR A 389 12.66 9.91 25.61
N TRP A 390 13.78 9.57 26.26
CA TRP A 390 14.57 8.38 26.00
C TRP A 390 15.22 7.82 27.28
N PHE A 391 16.12 6.86 27.09
CA PHE A 391 16.81 6.11 28.14
C PHE A 391 18.31 6.36 28.08
N GLU A 392 19.01 6.26 29.21
CA GLU A 392 20.47 6.37 29.25
C GLU A 392 21.17 5.16 28.66
N ASP A 393 22.46 5.35 28.37
CA ASP A 393 23.40 4.33 27.92
C ASP A 393 22.90 3.50 26.72
N LYS A 394 22.01 4.06 25.91
CA LYS A 394 21.57 3.47 24.64
C LYS A 394 22.62 3.69 23.57
N THR A 395 22.99 2.61 22.88
CA THR A 395 23.93 2.65 21.76
C THR A 395 23.24 2.80 20.40
N SER A 396 21.91 2.89 20.38
CA SER A 396 21.15 3.17 19.16
C SER A 396 19.76 3.73 19.47
N GLY A 397 19.20 4.51 18.53
CA GLY A 397 17.91 5.18 18.71
C GLY A 397 16.73 4.32 18.26
N PRO A 398 15.48 4.77 18.49
CA PRO A 398 14.33 4.03 18.06
C PRO A 398 14.24 3.92 16.53
N PHE A 399 13.72 2.80 16.05
CA PHE A 399 13.29 2.60 14.67
C PHE A 399 11.78 2.76 14.55
N PHE A 400 11.35 3.35 13.45
CA PHE A 400 9.93 3.58 13.17
C PHE A 400 9.23 2.29 12.72
N LYS A 401 7.96 2.11 13.07
CA LYS A 401 7.07 1.10 12.50
C LYS A 401 5.70 1.71 12.26
N MET A 402 5.07 1.28 11.19
CA MET A 402 3.67 1.58 10.86
C MET A 402 2.93 0.32 10.43
N GLY A 403 1.64 0.28 10.72
CA GLY A 403 0.78 -0.88 10.50
C GLY A 403 -0.21 -1.04 11.65
N ILE A 404 -0.65 -2.26 11.92
CA ILE A 404 -1.57 -2.56 13.02
C ILE A 404 -0.94 -3.59 13.94
N TYR A 405 -0.97 -3.33 15.24
CA TYR A 405 -0.73 -4.32 16.29
C TYR A 405 -1.86 -4.27 17.32
N LYS A 406 -2.77 -5.26 17.29
CA LYS A 406 -3.95 -5.32 18.19
C LYS A 406 -3.71 -6.30 19.36
N GLY A 407 -3.66 -5.76 20.57
CA GLY A 407 -4.05 -6.43 21.82
C GLY A 407 -3.58 -7.87 22.08
N ALA A 408 -2.32 -8.21 21.79
CA ALA A 408 -1.70 -9.50 22.15
C ALA A 408 -2.55 -10.76 21.83
N GLY A 409 -3.28 -10.75 20.70
CA GLY A 409 -4.05 -11.91 20.22
C GLY A 409 -5.46 -12.07 20.80
N THR A 410 -5.95 -11.09 21.56
CA THR A 410 -7.31 -11.13 22.16
C THR A 410 -8.39 -10.42 21.35
N TRP A 411 -8.02 -9.81 20.21
CA TRP A 411 -8.99 -9.13 19.37
C TRP A 411 -9.91 -10.13 18.65
N LYS A 412 -11.22 -9.90 18.75
CA LYS A 412 -12.31 -10.77 18.20
C LYS A 412 -13.31 -9.99 17.34
N GLY A 413 -12.95 -8.77 16.91
CA GLY A 413 -13.79 -7.97 16.01
C GLY A 413 -13.74 -8.49 14.58
N GLU A 414 -14.59 -7.96 13.70
CA GLU A 414 -14.57 -8.28 12.26
C GLU A 414 -13.25 -7.89 11.61
N GLU A 415 -12.71 -8.72 10.72
CA GLU A 415 -11.41 -8.47 10.03
C GLU A 415 -11.40 -7.15 9.25
N SER A 416 -12.56 -6.72 8.73
CA SER A 416 -12.74 -5.39 8.12
C SER A 416 -12.42 -4.24 9.08
N GLY A 417 -12.62 -4.46 10.38
CA GLY A 417 -12.26 -3.52 11.45
C GLY A 417 -10.79 -3.52 11.83
N ALA A 418 -9.95 -4.31 11.15
CA ALA A 418 -8.49 -4.24 11.28
C ALA A 418 -7.81 -4.01 9.92
N ILE A 419 -8.42 -3.14 9.11
CA ILE A 419 -7.82 -2.59 7.91
C ILE A 419 -7.37 -1.16 8.18
N ALA A 420 -6.15 -0.80 7.78
CA ALA A 420 -5.70 0.59 7.76
C ALA A 420 -4.77 0.83 6.57
N TYR A 421 -4.58 2.10 6.23
CA TYR A 421 -3.68 2.51 5.16
C TYR A 421 -2.68 3.52 5.67
N PHE A 422 -1.49 3.49 5.07
CA PHE A 422 -0.35 4.30 5.45
C PHE A 422 0.37 4.81 4.22
N ASP A 423 0.88 6.02 4.30
CA ASP A 423 1.55 6.68 3.19
C ASP A 423 2.46 7.83 3.67
N GLU A 424 3.26 8.39 2.77
CA GLU A 424 4.09 9.59 2.95
C GLU A 424 4.96 9.58 4.21
N PHE A 425 5.53 8.43 4.58
CA PHE A 425 6.49 8.40 5.68
C PHE A 425 7.80 9.09 5.27
N ARG A 426 8.24 10.02 6.10
CA ARG A 426 9.51 10.74 5.98
C ARG A 426 10.18 10.88 7.33
N MET A 427 11.50 10.81 7.32
CA MET A 427 12.32 11.03 8.51
C MET A 427 13.53 11.89 8.18
N GLY A 428 13.81 12.86 9.04
CA GLY A 428 14.99 13.72 8.96
C GLY A 428 15.60 13.99 10.33
N ASP A 429 16.84 14.46 10.36
CA ASP A 429 17.48 14.94 11.60
C ASP A 429 17.18 16.44 11.84
N LYS A 430 17.86 17.03 12.82
CA LYS A 430 17.72 18.45 13.18
C LYS A 430 17.90 19.43 12.02
N SER A 431 18.73 19.09 11.03
CA SER A 431 19.04 19.97 9.89
C SER A 431 17.92 20.01 8.85
N ILE A 432 17.03 19.00 8.87
CA ILE A 432 15.89 18.93 7.97
C ILE A 432 14.77 19.85 8.49
N PRO A 433 14.18 20.73 7.66
CA PRO A 433 13.08 21.59 8.07
C PRO A 433 11.78 20.79 8.25
N HIS A 434 10.86 21.31 9.07
CA HIS A 434 9.55 20.71 9.32
C HIS A 434 8.81 20.33 8.02
N ASP A 435 8.70 21.29 7.10
CA ASP A 435 8.00 21.15 5.82
C ASP A 435 8.59 20.06 4.92
N ALA A 436 9.84 19.61 5.14
CA ALA A 436 10.43 18.53 4.34
C ALA A 436 9.97 17.13 4.78
N VAL A 437 9.39 17.00 5.98
CA VAL A 437 8.78 15.75 6.44
C VAL A 437 7.26 15.80 6.47
N ASP A 438 6.65 16.99 6.46
CA ASP A 438 5.20 17.17 6.51
C ASP A 438 4.49 16.64 5.25
N PRO A 439 3.63 15.59 5.36
CA PRO A 439 2.87 15.04 4.23
C PRO A 439 1.97 16.07 3.53
N ALA A 440 1.46 17.08 4.25
CA ALA A 440 0.63 18.14 3.67
C ALA A 440 1.42 19.02 2.68
N LYS A 441 2.75 19.07 2.80
CA LYS A 441 3.66 19.80 1.91
C LYS A 441 4.16 18.98 0.73
N GLN A 442 3.88 17.67 0.72
CA GLN A 442 4.28 16.77 -0.38
C GLN A 442 3.16 16.52 -1.38
N ALA A 443 1.93 16.85 -1.03
CA ALA A 443 0.75 16.62 -1.88
C ALA A 443 0.89 17.34 -3.23
N GLY A 444 0.83 16.58 -4.33
CA GLY A 444 0.83 17.11 -5.70
C GLY A 444 2.20 17.22 -6.37
N LYS A 445 3.24 16.55 -5.85
CA LYS A 445 4.51 16.34 -6.55
C LYS A 445 4.63 14.95 -7.13
#